data_AF-A0AAP8MBU2-F1
#
_entry.id   AF-A0AAP8MBU2-F1
#
_cell.length_a   1.000
_cell.length_b   1.000
_cell.length_c   1.000
_cell.angle_alpha   90.00
_cell.angle_beta   90.00
_cell.angle_gamma   90.00
#
_symmetry.space_group_name_H-M   'P 1'
#
loop_
_entity.id
_entity.type
_entity.pdbx_description
1 polymer ?
#
loop_
_entity_poly.entity_id
_entity_poly.type
_entity_poly.pdbx_seq_one_letter_code
_entity_poly.pdbx_strand_id
1 'polypeptide(L)'
;MSLLLALLALTASSAAAQPKPLDCEASAAHRQFDFWVGHLEVKNAKGQLAGHNRIEKVQKDCALRESWSSAGGGSGESLNYYHPERVNGTSYGWTPATASSISAVG
;
A
#
# COMPACT_ATOMS: atom_id res chain seq x y z
N MET A 1 -15.49 -58.76 25.34
CA MET A 1 -16.11 -57.58 24.70
C MET A 1 -15.37 -56.33 25.14
N SER A 2 -14.03 -56.28 24.94
CA SER A 2 -13.17 -55.29 25.61
C SER A 2 -12.02 -54.76 24.75
N LEU A 3 -12.14 -54.82 23.42
CA LEU A 3 -11.09 -54.32 22.51
C LEU A 3 -11.56 -53.23 21.52
N LEU A 4 -12.76 -52.66 21.71
CA LEU A 4 -13.31 -51.63 20.81
C LEU A 4 -13.27 -50.19 21.36
N LEU A 5 -12.77 -49.96 22.58
CA LEU A 5 -12.73 -48.60 23.16
C LEU A 5 -11.36 -47.88 23.09
N ALA A 6 -10.30 -48.52 22.58
CA ALA A 6 -8.95 -47.96 22.63
C ALA A 6 -8.55 -47.08 21.41
N LEU A 7 -9.47 -46.83 20.46
CA LEU A 7 -9.14 -46.20 19.18
C LEU A 7 -9.84 -44.85 18.93
N LEU A 8 -10.08 -44.04 19.98
CA LEU A 8 -10.74 -42.74 19.84
C LEU A 8 -9.98 -41.53 20.42
N ALA A 9 -8.71 -41.67 20.78
CA ALA A 9 -7.94 -40.55 21.28
C ALA A 9 -6.64 -40.45 20.50
N LEU A 10 -6.57 -39.50 19.55
CA LEU A 10 -5.44 -38.58 19.30
C LEU A 10 -5.63 -37.88 17.93
N THR A 11 -6.65 -37.02 17.82
CA THR A 11 -6.58 -35.91 16.85
C THR A 11 -6.26 -34.66 17.65
N ALA A 12 -4.99 -34.47 17.99
CA ALA A 12 -4.52 -33.18 18.47
C ALA A 12 -4.60 -32.21 17.29
N SER A 13 -5.70 -31.45 17.20
CA SER A 13 -5.81 -30.35 16.27
C SER A 13 -4.78 -29.30 16.66
N SER A 14 -3.66 -29.23 15.93
CA SER A 14 -2.78 -28.06 15.97
C SER A 14 -3.61 -26.84 15.59
N ALA A 15 -3.96 -26.02 16.57
CA ALA A 15 -4.51 -24.71 16.32
C ALA A 15 -3.41 -23.87 15.68
N ALA A 16 -3.40 -23.80 14.35
CA ALA A 16 -2.55 -22.86 13.64
C ALA A 16 -2.95 -21.45 14.10
N ALA A 17 -2.01 -20.76 14.75
CA ALA A 17 -2.20 -19.37 15.13
C ALA A 17 -2.57 -18.58 13.87
N GLN A 18 -3.72 -17.92 13.89
CA GLN A 18 -4.11 -17.06 12.76
C GLN A 18 -3.09 -15.93 12.67
N PRO A 19 -2.56 -15.64 11.47
CA PRO A 19 -1.65 -14.52 11.30
C PRO A 19 -2.35 -13.24 11.77
N LYS A 20 -1.68 -12.48 12.63
CA LYS A 20 -2.19 -11.18 13.08
C LYS A 20 -2.43 -10.31 11.84
N PRO A 21 -3.55 -9.57 11.75
CA PRO A 21 -3.77 -8.61 10.68
C PRO A 21 -2.57 -7.66 10.54
N LEU A 22 -2.19 -7.36 9.30
CA LEU A 22 -1.10 -6.42 9.04
C LEU A 22 -1.49 -5.04 9.58
N ASP A 23 -0.60 -4.46 10.38
CA ASP A 23 -0.72 -3.13 10.96
C ASP A 23 0.32 -2.22 10.31
N CYS A 24 -0.11 -1.51 9.26
CA CYS A 24 0.76 -0.63 8.48
C CYS A 24 1.08 0.67 9.22
N GLU A 25 0.22 1.12 10.14
CA GLU A 25 0.53 2.26 11.01
C GLU A 25 1.65 1.94 11.99
N ALA A 26 1.69 0.72 12.54
CA ALA A 26 2.79 0.29 13.40
C ALA A 26 4.10 0.01 12.62
N SER A 27 4.05 -0.08 11.29
CA SER A 27 5.19 -0.43 10.45
C SER A 27 5.97 0.81 9.99
N ALA A 28 7.21 0.96 10.48
CA ALA A 28 8.08 2.06 10.06
C ALA A 28 8.30 2.11 8.54
N ALA A 29 8.36 0.96 7.86
CA ALA A 29 8.54 0.87 6.41
C ALA A 29 7.36 1.47 5.63
N HIS A 30 6.13 1.19 6.04
CA HIS A 30 4.92 1.74 5.40
C HIS A 30 4.79 3.25 5.63
N ARG A 31 5.33 3.74 6.75
CA ARG A 31 5.28 5.15 7.14
C ARG A 31 6.38 6.04 6.55
N GLN A 32 7.34 5.48 5.80
CA GLN A 32 8.45 6.26 5.24
C GLN A 32 8.01 7.37 4.29
N PHE A 33 6.82 7.25 3.68
CA PHE A 33 6.25 8.23 2.74
C PHE A 33 5.15 9.11 3.34
N ASP A 34 4.94 9.06 4.67
CA ASP A 34 3.93 9.89 5.35
C ASP A 34 4.13 11.39 5.09
N PHE A 35 5.36 11.82 4.79
CA PHE A 35 5.68 13.22 4.48
C PHE A 35 5.06 13.73 3.17
N TRP A 36 4.56 12.84 2.30
CA TRP A 36 3.81 13.23 1.10
C TRP A 36 2.33 13.49 1.38
N VAL A 37 1.79 12.98 2.49
CA VAL A 37 0.35 13.06 2.78
C VAL A 37 -0.05 14.51 2.99
N GLY A 38 -1.08 14.95 2.26
CA GLY A 38 -1.59 16.29 2.34
C GLY A 38 -2.21 16.81 1.05
N HIS A 39 -2.48 18.10 1.05
CA HIS A 39 -2.99 18.85 -0.10
C HIS A 39 -1.94 19.85 -0.54
N LEU A 40 -1.52 19.77 -1.80
CA LEU A 40 -0.45 20.58 -2.35
C LEU A 40 -0.97 21.45 -3.50
N GLU A 41 -0.57 22.73 -3.48
CA GLU A 41 -0.62 23.61 -4.64
C GLU A 41 0.72 23.51 -5.36
N VAL A 42 0.74 22.89 -6.54
CA VAL A 42 1.96 22.68 -7.31
C VAL A 42 2.16 23.84 -8.26
N LYS A 43 3.33 24.48 -8.19
CA LYS A 43 3.72 25.60 -9.04
C LYS A 43 4.90 25.20 -9.93
N ASN A 44 4.94 25.76 -11.14
CA ASN A 44 6.08 25.62 -12.02
C ASN A 44 7.25 26.52 -11.57
N ALA A 45 8.40 26.43 -12.25
CA ALA A 45 9.58 27.23 -11.93
C ALA A 45 9.38 28.75 -12.05
N LYS A 46 8.33 29.19 -12.74
CA LYS A 46 7.93 30.61 -12.88
C LYS A 46 6.92 31.04 -11.81
N GLY A 47 6.57 30.17 -10.86
CA GLY A 47 5.59 30.43 -9.81
C GLY A 47 4.13 30.34 -10.25
N GLN A 48 3.85 29.89 -11.47
CA GLN A 48 2.48 29.75 -11.98
C GLN A 48 1.88 28.42 -11.52
N LEU A 49 0.57 28.40 -11.25
CA LEU A 49 -0.15 27.20 -10.86
C LEU A 49 -0.07 26.14 -11.97
N ALA A 50 0.48 24.98 -11.63
CA ALA A 50 0.48 23.79 -12.48
C ALA A 50 -0.74 22.90 -12.18
N GLY A 51 -1.17 22.86 -10.92
CA GLY A 51 -2.34 22.09 -10.49
C GLY A 51 -2.36 21.83 -8.98
N HIS A 52 -3.30 20.99 -8.58
CA HIS A 52 -3.48 20.56 -7.20
C HIS A 52 -3.23 19.06 -7.08
N ASN A 53 -2.56 18.69 -6.00
CA ASN A 53 -2.34 17.29 -5.66
C ASN A 53 -2.94 16.98 -4.29
N ARG A 54 -3.69 15.88 -4.17
CA ARG A 54 -4.19 15.36 -2.90
C ARG A 54 -3.65 13.96 -2.69
N ILE A 55 -2.93 13.77 -1.60
CA ILE A 55 -2.32 12.48 -1.25
C ILE A 55 -2.90 12.02 0.08
N GLU A 56 -3.51 10.83 0.09
CA GLU A 56 -4.23 10.26 1.23
C GLU A 56 -3.75 8.85 1.54
N LYS A 57 -3.75 8.50 2.82
CA LYS A 57 -3.61 7.09 3.23
C LYS A 57 -4.89 6.33 2.93
N VAL A 58 -4.74 5.12 2.40
CA VAL A 58 -5.84 4.22 2.03
C VAL A 58 -5.46 2.77 2.39
N GLN A 59 -6.42 1.86 2.33
CA GLN A 59 -6.21 0.44 2.64
C GLN A 59 -5.61 0.21 4.03
N LYS A 60 -6.19 0.84 5.06
CA LYS A 60 -5.71 0.78 6.45
C LYS A 60 -4.24 1.20 6.55
N ASP A 61 -3.93 2.33 5.90
CA ASP A 61 -2.61 2.97 5.91
C ASP A 61 -1.47 2.18 5.25
N CYS A 62 -1.81 1.11 4.52
CA CYS A 62 -0.85 0.31 3.78
C CYS A 62 -0.51 0.88 2.39
N ALA A 63 -1.27 1.88 1.93
CA ALA A 63 -1.08 2.52 0.64
C ALA A 63 -1.37 4.02 0.69
N LEU A 64 -0.80 4.77 -0.25
CA LEU A 64 -1.06 6.17 -0.51
C LEU A 64 -1.76 6.30 -1.86
N ARG A 65 -2.93 6.92 -1.89
CA ARG A 65 -3.60 7.33 -3.13
C ARG A 65 -3.31 8.78 -3.40
N GLU A 66 -2.87 9.07 -4.62
CA GLU A 66 -2.70 10.41 -5.15
C GLU A 66 -3.84 10.74 -6.11
N SER A 67 -4.37 11.95 -6.01
CA SER A 67 -5.36 12.53 -6.91
C SER A 67 -4.88 13.87 -7.43
N TRP A 68 -4.57 13.94 -8.74
CA TRP A 68 -4.05 15.12 -9.43
C TRP A 68 -5.13 15.83 -10.25
N SER A 69 -5.15 17.16 -10.14
CA SER A 69 -5.95 18.04 -10.99
C SER A 69 -5.08 19.12 -11.61
N SER A 70 -4.98 19.12 -12.94
CA SER A 70 -4.16 20.08 -13.70
C SER A 70 -4.88 21.41 -13.86
N ALA A 71 -4.16 22.52 -13.67
CA ALA A 71 -4.69 23.86 -13.92
C ALA A 71 -5.01 24.12 -15.41
N GLY A 72 -4.31 23.42 -16.32
CA GLY A 72 -4.55 23.47 -17.76
C GLY A 72 -5.64 22.50 -18.26
N GLY A 73 -6.32 21.80 -17.34
CA GLY A 73 -7.25 20.73 -17.66
C GLY A 73 -6.60 19.34 -17.65
N GLY A 74 -7.43 18.33 -17.41
CA GLY A 74 -7.02 16.94 -17.20
C GLY A 74 -6.83 16.60 -15.72
N SER A 75 -6.87 15.30 -15.42
CA SER A 75 -6.68 14.74 -14.08
C SER A 75 -5.94 13.41 -14.14
N GLY A 76 -5.42 12.97 -13.01
CA GLY A 76 -4.74 11.68 -12.87
C GLY A 76 -4.88 11.14 -11.46
N GLU A 77 -4.67 9.84 -11.31
CA GLU A 77 -4.64 9.18 -10.00
C GLU A 77 -3.41 8.27 -9.96
N SER A 78 -2.86 8.03 -8.77
CA SER A 78 -1.84 6.99 -8.56
C SER A 78 -2.02 6.28 -7.22
N LEU A 79 -1.45 5.08 -7.07
CA LEU A 79 -1.51 4.30 -5.84
C LEU A 79 -0.12 3.75 -5.50
N ASN A 80 0.45 4.22 -4.40
CA ASN A 80 1.76 3.79 -3.91
C ASN A 80 1.58 2.89 -2.69
N TYR A 81 2.32 1.79 -2.60
CA TYR A 81 2.25 0.87 -1.46
C TYR A 81 3.60 0.17 -1.28
N TYR A 82 3.91 -0.19 -0.04
CA TYR A 82 5.15 -0.92 0.27
C TYR A 82 4.92 -2.44 0.13
N HIS A 83 5.88 -3.14 -0.47
CA HIS A 83 5.88 -4.61 -0.56
C HIS A 83 7.18 -5.17 0.03
N PRO A 84 7.11 -5.99 1.10
CA PRO A 84 8.28 -6.46 1.83
C PRO A 84 9.12 -7.51 1.08
N GLU A 85 8.58 -8.19 0.06
CA GLU A 85 9.25 -9.32 -0.60
C GLU A 85 10.22 -8.95 -1.74
N ARG A 86 10.46 -7.65 -1.97
CA ARG A 86 11.54 -7.23 -2.87
C ARG A 86 12.80 -6.91 -2.09
N VAL A 87 13.55 -7.96 -1.76
CA VAL A 87 14.94 -7.85 -1.30
C VAL A 87 15.84 -7.49 -2.51
N ASN A 88 15.65 -6.27 -3.05
CA ASN A 88 16.57 -5.48 -3.89
C ASN A 88 15.87 -4.25 -4.52
N GLY A 89 15.26 -3.40 -3.70
CA GLY A 89 14.82 -2.06 -4.13
C GLY A 89 13.32 -1.82 -3.97
N THR A 90 12.99 -0.74 -3.27
CA THR A 90 11.63 -0.23 -3.10
C THR A 90 10.98 -0.08 -4.47
N SER A 91 9.83 -0.71 -4.66
CA SER A 91 9.09 -0.59 -5.91
C SER A 91 7.87 0.27 -5.71
N TYR A 92 7.92 1.47 -6.29
CA TYR A 92 6.76 2.35 -6.43
C TYR A 92 6.07 2.00 -7.74
N GLY A 93 4.76 1.72 -7.68
CA GLY A 93 3.94 1.47 -8.86
C GLY A 93 3.14 2.70 -9.20
N TRP A 94 3.40 3.31 -10.37
CA TRP A 94 2.57 4.39 -10.89
C TRP A 94 1.59 3.80 -11.91
N THR A 95 0.29 4.03 -11.71
CA THR A 95 -0.74 3.72 -12.71
C THR A 95 -1.31 5.02 -13.29
N PRO A 96 -0.73 5.58 -14.37
CA PRO A 96 -1.33 6.71 -15.06
C PRO A 96 -2.66 6.32 -15.70
N ALA A 97 -3.54 7.31 -15.92
CA ALA A 97 -4.90 7.17 -16.44
C ALA A 97 -5.01 6.49 -17.83
N THR A 98 -3.89 6.20 -18.49
CA THR A 98 -3.83 5.45 -19.75
C THR A 98 -2.68 4.44 -19.70
N ALA A 99 -3.00 3.21 -19.30
CA ALA A 99 -2.23 1.97 -19.44
C ALA A 99 -0.71 2.10 -19.68
N SER A 100 0.07 2.15 -18.59
CA SER A 100 1.45 1.63 -18.51
C SER A 100 1.86 1.61 -17.05
N SER A 101 2.10 0.43 -16.46
CA SER A 101 2.73 0.35 -15.15
C SER A 101 4.20 0.72 -15.28
N ILE A 102 4.58 1.88 -14.74
CA ILE A 102 6.00 2.23 -14.60
C ILE A 102 6.42 1.80 -13.20
N SER A 103 7.29 0.79 -13.13
CA SER A 103 7.97 0.36 -11.91
C SER A 103 9.26 1.16 -11.78
N ALA A 104 9.35 2.05 -10.79
CA ALA A 104 10.63 2.64 -10.42
C ALA A 104 11.31 1.71 -9.40
N VAL A 105 12.47 1.18 -9.76
CA VAL A 105 13.39 0.48 -8.84
C VAL A 105 14.44 1.50 -8.43
N GLY A 106 14.48 1.82 -7.14
CA GLY A 106 15.57 2.58 -6.52
C GLY A 106 16.63 1.65 -5.94
#